data_AF-A0A4P5SD05-F1
#
_entry.id   AF-A0A4P5SD05-F1
#
_cell.length_a   1.000
_cell.length_b   1.000
_cell.length_c   1.000
_cell.angle_alpha   90.00
_cell.angle_beta   90.00
_cell.angle_gamma   90.00
#
_symmetry.space_group_name_H-M   'P 1'
#
loop_
_entity.id
_entity.type
_entity.pdbx_description
1 polymer ?
#
loop_
_entity_poly.entity_id
_entity_poly.type
_entity_poly.pdbx_seq_one_letter_code
_entity_poly.pdbx_strand_id
1 'polypeptide(L)'
;MVAQVSDLSSLRKKIDEIDSAIVKLLAERMQVCREVAEVKAESATAVIQPQRVREVLTVRRQWAIDSNVDPDFTEQLFRILLAETHRIEIAGERNEPAPNKTADSLRSALDTVACRIDHVVVAVANLETAMSFLASLGFKTTRTQDSAIVTADAGGVTVVLVGPGDPSVDAHLAAHGSGVQHIAIEVLNAGFVQQALAEAKVPLLTDVIVDADGHEQVFTVLDPSTGVQLGFISRTGHRVPISGHNVRALFRALAK
;
A
#
# COMPACT_ATOMS: atom_id res chain seq x y z
N MET A 1 -21.33 -33.37 23.63
CA MET A 1 -20.57 -32.14 23.96
C MET A 1 -20.93 -31.09 22.93
N VAL A 2 -21.71 -30.08 23.31
CA VAL A 2 -22.00 -28.94 22.44
C VAL A 2 -20.76 -28.05 22.45
N ALA A 3 -20.13 -27.83 21.30
CA ALA A 3 -19.01 -26.92 21.17
C ALA A 3 -19.46 -25.52 21.66
N GLN A 4 -18.72 -24.93 22.60
CA GLN A 4 -18.91 -23.54 22.99
C GLN A 4 -18.66 -22.67 21.75
N VAL A 5 -19.74 -22.17 21.14
CA VAL A 5 -19.66 -21.09 20.16
C VAL A 5 -19.13 -19.89 20.93
N SER A 6 -17.89 -19.48 20.63
CA SER A 6 -17.34 -18.25 21.16
C SER A 6 -18.22 -17.08 20.70
N ASP A 7 -18.74 -16.31 21.65
CA ASP A 7 -19.54 -15.13 21.35
C ASP A 7 -18.66 -14.08 20.66
N LEU A 8 -19.12 -13.52 19.54
CA LEU A 8 -18.45 -12.46 18.79
C LEU A 8 -18.02 -11.29 19.68
N SER A 9 -18.85 -10.94 20.67
CA SER A 9 -18.54 -9.90 21.65
C SER A 9 -17.29 -10.22 22.45
N SER A 10 -17.17 -11.47 22.92
CA SER A 10 -16.01 -11.93 23.70
C SER A 10 -14.72 -11.92 22.89
N LEU A 11 -14.78 -12.30 21.61
CA LEU A 11 -13.63 -12.29 20.71
C LEU A 11 -13.19 -10.85 20.40
N ARG A 12 -14.14 -9.93 20.18
CA ARG A 12 -13.84 -8.50 19.98
C ARG A 12 -13.17 -7.89 21.20
N LYS A 13 -13.68 -8.18 22.40
CA LYS A 13 -13.03 -7.74 23.64
C LYS A 13 -11.58 -8.23 23.75
N LYS A 14 -11.33 -9.49 23.36
CA LYS A 14 -9.97 -10.03 23.34
C LYS A 14 -9.07 -9.32 22.32
N ILE A 15 -9.61 -8.93 21.16
CA ILE A 15 -8.89 -8.10 20.19
C ILE A 15 -8.56 -6.74 20.81
N ASP A 16 -9.54 -6.07 21.43
CA ASP A 16 -9.32 -4.77 22.09
C ASP A 16 -8.23 -4.84 23.18
N GLU A 17 -8.19 -5.93 23.95
CA GLU A 17 -7.16 -6.17 24.96
C GLU A 17 -5.76 -6.33 24.34
N ILE A 18 -5.66 -7.05 23.21
CA ILE A 18 -4.41 -7.21 22.44
C ILE A 18 -3.99 -5.86 21.86
N ASP A 19 -4.91 -5.12 21.26
CA ASP A 19 -4.64 -3.81 20.64
C ASP A 19 -4.17 -2.81 21.69
N SER A 20 -4.76 -2.83 22.88
CA SER A 20 -4.28 -2.04 24.03
C SER A 20 -2.82 -2.38 24.39
N ALA A 21 -2.45 -3.66 24.36
CA ALA A 21 -1.07 -4.09 24.61
C ALA A 21 -0.12 -3.64 23.48
N ILE A 22 -0.55 -3.72 22.22
CA ILE A 22 0.22 -3.21 21.07
C ILE A 22 0.53 -1.72 21.24
N VAL A 23 -0.47 -0.90 21.61
CA VAL A 23 -0.26 0.55 21.82
C VAL A 23 0.76 0.82 22.93
N LYS A 24 0.74 0.05 24.02
CA LYS A 24 1.73 0.16 25.11
C LYS A 24 3.14 -0.19 24.63
N LEU A 25 3.28 -1.30 23.90
CA LEU A 25 4.57 -1.73 23.33
C LEU A 25 5.11 -0.71 22.33
N LEU A 26 4.25 -0.06 21.55
CA LEU A 26 4.65 1.04 20.67
C LEU A 26 5.21 2.21 21.48
N ALA A 27 4.54 2.62 22.57
CA ALA A 27 5.01 3.71 23.43
C ALA A 27 6.38 3.39 24.06
N GLU A 28 6.57 2.18 24.57
CA GLU A 28 7.85 1.70 25.10
C GLU A 28 8.93 1.71 24.02
N ARG A 29 8.62 1.18 22.83
CA ARG A 29 9.55 1.19 21.68
C ARG A 29 9.96 2.61 21.31
N MET A 30 9.03 3.57 21.29
CA MET A 30 9.34 4.96 20.97
C MET A 30 10.24 5.61 22.04
N GLN A 31 10.11 5.23 23.30
CA GLN A 31 11.00 5.69 24.36
C GLN A 31 12.43 5.19 24.15
N VAL A 32 12.60 3.90 23.88
CA VAL A 32 13.91 3.33 23.55
C VAL A 32 14.51 3.97 22.28
N CYS A 33 13.69 4.26 21.27
CA CYS A 33 14.17 4.97 20.07
C CYS A 33 14.73 6.36 20.36
N ARG A 34 14.17 7.10 21.33
CA ARG A 34 14.70 8.40 21.77
C ARG A 34 16.07 8.25 22.45
N GLU A 35 16.20 7.28 23.34
CA GLU A 35 17.49 6.96 23.99
C GLU A 35 18.56 6.56 22.96
N VAL A 36 18.18 5.76 21.95
CA VAL A 36 19.08 5.41 20.84
C VAL A 36 19.48 6.66 20.04
N ALA A 37 18.56 7.61 19.83
CA ALA A 37 18.86 8.86 19.15
C ALA A 37 19.90 9.70 19.92
N GLU A 38 19.75 9.82 21.24
CA GLU A 38 20.68 10.53 22.12
C GLU A 38 22.09 9.92 22.05
N VAL A 39 22.20 8.58 22.17
CA VAL A 39 23.48 7.87 22.06
C VAL A 39 24.13 8.04 20.68
N LYS A 40 23.34 8.04 19.60
CA LYS A 40 23.85 8.27 18.24
C LYS A 40 24.36 9.70 18.05
N ALA A 41 23.68 10.68 18.62
CA ALA A 41 24.07 12.08 18.56
C ALA A 41 25.44 12.32 19.24
N GLU A 42 25.68 11.66 20.39
CA GLU A 42 26.96 11.74 21.10
C GLU A 42 28.11 11.03 20.35
N SER A 43 27.80 9.94 19.62
CA SER A 43 28.79 9.09 18.95
C SER A 43 29.07 9.43 17.49
N ALA A 44 28.47 10.51 16.95
CA ALA A 44 28.51 10.86 15.52
C ALA A 44 28.11 9.71 14.57
N THR A 45 27.26 8.80 15.06
CA THR A 45 26.80 7.64 14.28
C THR A 45 25.73 8.10 13.29
N ALA A 46 25.84 7.64 12.04
CA ALA A 46 24.84 7.95 11.02
C ALA A 46 23.43 7.52 11.44
N VAL A 47 22.46 8.41 11.23
CA VAL A 47 21.03 8.20 11.54
C VAL A 47 20.50 6.94 10.86
N ILE A 48 20.79 6.79 9.55
CA ILE A 48 20.42 5.59 8.78
C ILE A 48 21.64 4.69 8.59
N GLN A 49 21.48 3.43 9.00
CA GLN A 49 22.43 2.35 8.75
C GLN A 49 21.75 1.27 7.90
N PRO A 50 21.94 1.26 6.56
CA PRO A 50 21.21 0.37 5.65
C PRO A 50 21.36 -1.13 5.97
N GLN A 51 22.53 -1.53 6.46
CA GLN A 51 22.77 -2.90 6.90
C GLN A 51 21.89 -3.28 8.10
N ARG A 52 21.77 -2.38 9.08
CA ARG A 52 20.91 -2.58 10.24
C ARG A 52 19.44 -2.70 9.85
N VAL A 53 18.98 -1.90 8.89
CA VAL A 53 17.60 -2.00 8.37
C VAL A 53 17.35 -3.37 7.75
N ARG A 54 18.27 -3.85 6.90
CA ARG A 54 18.17 -5.17 6.26
C ARG A 54 18.14 -6.30 7.29
N GLU A 55 19.03 -6.27 8.27
CA GLU A 55 19.05 -7.25 9.37
C GLU A 55 17.76 -7.23 10.18
N VAL A 56 17.27 -6.03 10.51
CA VAL A 56 16.03 -5.88 11.26
C VAL A 56 14.90 -6.56 10.51
N LEU A 57 14.66 -6.19 9.25
CA LEU A 57 13.57 -6.74 8.46
C LEU A 57 13.71 -8.26 8.27
N THR A 58 14.92 -8.75 7.96
CA THR A 58 15.18 -10.20 7.79
C THR A 58 14.80 -10.99 9.05
N VAL A 59 15.23 -10.52 10.22
CA VAL A 59 14.91 -11.19 11.48
C VAL A 59 13.41 -11.15 11.80
N ARG A 60 12.71 -10.05 11.50
CA ARG A 60 11.27 -9.94 11.79
C ARG A 60 10.43 -10.79 10.86
N ARG A 61 10.84 -10.93 9.60
CA ARG A 61 10.25 -11.93 8.69
C ARG A 61 10.39 -13.34 9.26
N GLN A 62 11.56 -13.68 9.78
CA GLN A 62 11.76 -15.00 10.40
C GLN A 62 10.86 -15.20 11.62
N TRP A 63 10.75 -14.21 12.52
CA TRP A 63 9.82 -14.29 13.66
C TRP A 63 8.37 -14.45 13.25
N ALA A 64 7.95 -13.80 12.15
CA ALA A 64 6.61 -13.96 11.60
C ALA A 64 6.38 -15.41 11.15
N ILE A 65 7.33 -15.99 10.39
CA ILE A 65 7.29 -17.38 9.95
C ILE A 65 7.19 -18.32 11.16
N ASP A 66 8.04 -18.14 12.17
CA ASP A 66 8.07 -18.97 13.37
C ASP A 66 6.76 -18.86 14.19
N SER A 67 6.08 -17.71 14.10
CA SER A 67 4.82 -17.43 14.80
C SER A 67 3.58 -17.69 13.96
N ASN A 68 3.73 -18.24 12.74
CA ASN A 68 2.65 -18.45 11.78
C ASN A 68 1.85 -17.17 11.44
N VAL A 69 2.58 -16.06 11.29
CA VAL A 69 2.08 -14.77 10.81
C VAL A 69 2.66 -14.51 9.42
N ASP A 70 1.89 -13.85 8.56
CA ASP A 70 2.37 -13.45 7.23
C ASP A 70 3.65 -12.58 7.36
N PRO A 71 4.78 -13.02 6.78
CA PRO A 71 6.05 -12.29 6.85
C PRO A 71 6.03 -10.97 6.09
N ASP A 72 5.25 -10.85 5.02
CA ASP A 72 5.14 -9.61 4.23
C ASP A 72 4.30 -8.57 4.96
N PHE A 73 3.23 -8.99 5.64
CA PHE A 73 2.48 -8.13 6.57
C PHE A 73 3.37 -7.63 7.70
N THR A 74 4.11 -8.53 8.34
CA THR A 74 5.01 -8.16 9.44
C THR A 74 6.10 -7.20 8.97
N GLU A 75 6.70 -7.45 7.80
CA GLU A 75 7.70 -6.55 7.24
C GLU A 75 7.13 -5.15 6.98
N GLN A 76 5.93 -5.05 6.39
CA GLN A 76 5.27 -3.76 6.15
C GLN A 76 5.05 -2.98 7.44
N LEU A 77 4.55 -3.64 8.49
CA LEU A 77 4.39 -3.02 9.81
C LEU A 77 5.75 -2.49 10.33
N PHE A 78 6.79 -3.31 10.28
CA PHE A 78 8.11 -2.90 10.77
C PHE A 78 8.76 -1.80 9.93
N ARG A 79 8.47 -1.71 8.62
CA ARG A 79 8.88 -0.58 7.78
C ARG A 79 8.24 0.73 8.25
N ILE A 80 6.95 0.72 8.60
CA ILE A 80 6.27 1.89 9.19
C ILE A 80 6.92 2.28 10.51
N LEU A 81 7.20 1.31 11.40
CA LEU A 81 7.85 1.56 12.68
C LEU A 81 9.28 2.11 12.52
N LEU A 82 10.04 1.63 11.54
CA LEU A 82 11.38 2.15 11.22
C LEU A 82 11.31 3.58 10.65
N ALA A 83 10.34 3.86 9.78
CA ALA A 83 10.14 5.21 9.25
C ALA A 83 9.80 6.20 10.37
N GLU A 84 8.93 5.84 11.31
CA GLU A 84 8.59 6.69 12.46
C GLU A 84 9.79 6.89 13.39
N THR A 85 10.60 5.85 13.60
CA THR A 85 11.86 5.95 14.37
C THR A 85 12.78 6.99 13.75
N HIS A 86 12.97 6.92 12.43
CA HIS A 86 13.80 7.86 11.71
C HIS A 86 13.28 9.30 11.80
N ARG A 87 11.96 9.49 11.70
CA ARG A 87 11.32 10.80 11.86
C ARG A 87 11.60 11.40 13.23
N ILE A 88 11.50 10.60 14.30
CA ILE A 88 11.81 11.04 15.67
C ILE A 88 13.28 11.39 15.85
N GLU A 89 14.20 10.57 15.30
CA GLU A 89 15.65 10.82 15.36
C GLU A 89 16.02 12.17 14.73
N ILE A 90 15.38 12.56 13.62
CA ILE A 90 15.61 13.86 12.96
C ILE A 90 14.85 15.01 13.63
N ALA A 91 13.65 14.76 14.16
CA ALA A 91 12.80 15.82 14.72
C ALA A 91 13.46 16.55 15.91
N GLY A 92 14.34 15.89 16.68
CA GLY A 92 15.12 16.55 17.73
C GLY A 92 15.99 17.72 17.23
N GLU A 93 16.30 17.75 15.93
CA GLU A 93 17.09 18.80 15.29
C GLU A 93 16.22 19.93 14.70
N ARG A 94 14.89 19.80 14.70
CA ARG A 94 13.95 20.70 13.99
C ARG A 94 12.86 21.24 14.91
N ASN A 95 12.53 22.53 14.75
CA ASN A 95 11.46 23.18 15.50
C ASN A 95 10.11 23.01 14.77
N GLU A 96 9.53 21.80 14.83
CA GLU A 96 8.26 21.44 14.20
C GLU A 96 7.12 21.33 15.22
N PRO A 97 5.87 21.64 14.83
CA PRO A 97 4.73 21.52 15.74
C PRO A 97 4.52 20.07 16.17
N ALA A 98 4.18 19.88 17.45
CA ALA A 98 3.84 18.57 17.97
C ALA A 98 2.64 17.96 17.23
N PRO A 99 2.60 16.62 17.07
CA PRO A 99 1.48 15.95 16.42
C PRO A 99 0.17 16.22 17.16
N ASN A 100 -0.93 16.27 16.40
CA ASN A 100 -2.28 16.40 16.95
C ASN A 100 -2.59 15.22 17.90
N LYS A 101 -3.10 15.52 19.10
CA LYS A 101 -3.43 14.53 20.15
C LYS A 101 -4.94 14.34 20.35
N THR A 102 -5.77 14.93 19.50
CA THR A 102 -7.22 14.76 19.55
C THR A 102 -7.61 13.44 18.90
N ALA A 103 -8.30 12.57 19.67
CA ALA A 103 -8.77 11.28 19.17
C ALA A 103 -9.99 11.41 18.24
N ASP A 104 -10.82 12.42 18.48
CA ASP A 104 -12.01 12.69 17.68
C ASP A 104 -11.64 13.52 16.44
N SER A 105 -11.86 12.92 15.29
CA SER A 105 -11.75 13.56 13.99
C SER A 105 -13.01 13.16 13.23
N LEU A 106 -13.77 14.14 12.75
CA LEU A 106 -14.83 13.89 11.78
C LEU A 106 -14.18 13.31 10.52
N ARG A 107 -14.08 11.99 10.46
CA ARG A 107 -13.43 11.27 9.37
C ARG A 107 -14.37 11.24 8.18
N SER A 108 -13.83 11.46 6.99
CA SER A 108 -14.58 11.17 5.76
C SER A 108 -14.80 9.66 5.64
N ALA A 109 -15.73 9.25 4.77
CA ALA A 109 -15.91 7.83 4.47
C ALA A 109 -14.60 7.18 3.97
N LEU A 110 -13.81 7.89 3.16
CA LEU A 110 -12.53 7.39 2.69
C LEU A 110 -11.50 7.28 3.83
N ASP A 111 -11.45 8.25 4.74
CA ASP A 111 -10.56 8.23 5.92
C ASP A 111 -10.89 7.10 6.92
N THR A 112 -12.08 6.51 6.79
CA THR A 112 -12.50 5.36 7.60
C THR A 112 -11.92 4.04 7.09
N VAL A 113 -11.66 3.92 5.78
CA VAL A 113 -11.35 2.63 5.14
C VAL A 113 -10.06 2.61 4.33
N ALA A 114 -9.48 3.77 3.98
CA ALA A 114 -8.24 3.84 3.22
C ALA A 114 -7.04 3.39 4.08
N CYS A 115 -6.20 2.55 3.50
CA CYS A 115 -5.05 1.96 4.19
C CYS A 115 -3.73 2.56 3.69
N ARG A 116 -3.50 2.55 2.38
CA ARG A 116 -2.28 3.10 1.72
C ARG A 116 -2.50 3.23 0.21
N ILE A 117 -1.53 3.81 -0.48
CA ILE A 117 -1.37 3.55 -1.93
C ILE A 117 -0.97 2.09 -2.08
N ASP A 118 -1.77 1.32 -2.82
CA ASP A 118 -1.50 -0.10 -3.12
C ASP A 118 -0.46 -0.21 -4.23
N HIS A 119 -0.68 0.50 -5.34
CA HIS A 119 0.19 0.50 -6.50
C HIS A 119 -0.07 1.71 -7.40
N VAL A 120 0.89 1.99 -8.29
CA VAL A 120 0.75 2.97 -9.37
C VAL A 120 0.90 2.26 -10.70
N VAL A 121 -0.06 2.43 -11.61
CA VAL A 121 0.02 1.88 -12.97
C VAL A 121 0.54 2.95 -13.90
N VAL A 122 1.56 2.60 -14.70
CA VAL A 122 2.23 3.49 -15.65
C VAL A 122 2.17 2.87 -17.04
N ALA A 123 1.48 3.53 -17.96
CA ALA A 123 1.51 3.18 -19.37
C ALA A 123 2.83 3.66 -19.96
N VAL A 124 3.54 2.79 -20.68
CA VAL A 124 4.86 3.09 -21.25
C VAL A 124 4.95 2.68 -22.72
N ALA A 125 5.45 3.57 -23.55
CA ALA A 125 5.65 3.30 -24.98
C ALA A 125 6.76 2.27 -25.23
N ASN A 126 7.74 2.16 -24.33
CA ASN A 126 8.83 1.20 -24.40
C ASN A 126 9.03 0.50 -23.05
N LEU A 127 8.51 -0.72 -22.95
CA LEU A 127 8.50 -1.50 -21.72
C LEU A 127 9.91 -1.86 -21.25
N GLU A 128 10.80 -2.31 -22.13
CA GLU A 128 12.17 -2.72 -21.76
C GLU A 128 12.98 -1.55 -21.20
N THR A 129 12.82 -0.36 -21.78
CA THR A 129 13.50 0.85 -21.30
C THR A 129 12.98 1.25 -19.92
N ALA A 130 11.67 1.21 -19.71
CA ALA A 130 11.06 1.51 -18.41
C ALA A 130 11.46 0.49 -17.33
N MET A 131 11.51 -0.80 -17.67
CA MET A 131 12.01 -1.87 -16.80
C MET A 131 13.46 -1.61 -16.41
N SER A 132 14.32 -1.30 -17.39
CA SER A 132 15.74 -1.02 -17.16
C SER A 132 15.94 0.20 -16.25
N PHE A 133 15.12 1.24 -16.43
CA PHE A 133 15.12 2.42 -15.56
C PHE A 133 14.75 2.05 -14.12
N LEU A 134 13.63 1.37 -13.88
CA LEU A 134 13.23 0.97 -12.53
C LEU A 134 14.24 0.01 -11.88
N ALA A 135 14.80 -0.92 -12.64
CA ALA A 135 15.86 -1.81 -12.17
C ALA A 135 17.11 -1.03 -11.73
N SER A 136 17.47 0.06 -12.42
CA SER A 136 18.58 0.94 -12.03
C SER A 136 18.36 1.65 -10.68
N LEU A 137 17.09 1.84 -10.29
CA LEU A 137 16.69 2.38 -8.98
C LEU A 137 16.61 1.29 -7.89
N GLY A 138 16.84 0.03 -8.24
CA GLY A 138 16.80 -1.10 -7.31
C GLY A 138 15.44 -1.80 -7.22
N PHE A 139 14.49 -1.52 -8.10
CA PHE A 139 13.25 -2.29 -8.17
C PHE A 139 13.50 -3.69 -8.75
N LYS A 140 12.85 -4.68 -8.15
CA LYS A 140 12.75 -6.02 -8.73
C LYS A 140 11.59 -6.04 -9.71
N THR A 141 11.89 -6.21 -11.00
CA THR A 141 10.88 -6.32 -12.05
C THR A 141 10.49 -7.77 -12.29
N THR A 142 9.19 -8.07 -12.33
CA THR A 142 8.64 -9.41 -12.60
C THR A 142 7.54 -9.28 -13.67
N ARG A 143 7.66 -10.04 -14.77
CA ARG A 143 6.58 -10.10 -15.77
C ARG A 143 5.39 -10.85 -15.18
N THR A 144 4.19 -10.34 -15.46
CA THR A 144 2.95 -11.04 -15.12
C THR A 144 2.66 -12.15 -16.13
N GLN A 145 1.50 -12.80 -16.02
CA GLN A 145 1.00 -13.71 -17.05
C GLN A 145 0.74 -13.02 -18.40
N ASP A 146 0.54 -11.69 -18.40
CA ASP A 146 0.58 -10.88 -19.60
C ASP A 146 2.00 -10.34 -19.79
N SER A 147 2.66 -10.75 -20.88
CA SER A 147 4.07 -10.43 -21.11
C SER A 147 4.33 -8.94 -21.31
N ALA A 148 3.33 -8.13 -21.67
CA ALA A 148 3.47 -6.69 -21.77
C ALA A 148 3.17 -5.95 -20.46
N ILE A 149 2.92 -6.68 -19.36
CA ILE A 149 2.66 -6.11 -18.05
C ILE A 149 3.70 -6.61 -17.04
N VAL A 150 4.29 -5.68 -16.31
CA VAL A 150 5.39 -5.94 -15.39
C VAL A 150 5.10 -5.28 -14.06
N THR A 151 5.22 -6.04 -12.97
CA THR A 151 5.29 -5.44 -11.64
C THR A 151 6.74 -5.11 -11.31
N ALA A 152 6.96 -3.96 -10.71
CA ALA A 152 8.24 -3.52 -10.21
C ALA A 152 8.06 -3.20 -8.72
N ASP A 153 8.76 -3.96 -7.88
CA ASP A 153 8.60 -3.91 -6.43
C ASP A 153 9.90 -3.52 -5.72
N ALA A 154 9.80 -2.56 -4.79
CA ALA A 154 10.92 -2.16 -3.93
C ALA A 154 10.41 -1.64 -2.58
N GLY A 155 10.81 -2.31 -1.48
CA GLY A 155 10.60 -1.77 -0.13
C GLY A 155 9.13 -1.55 0.28
N GLY A 156 8.19 -2.29 -0.30
CA GLY A 156 6.75 -2.10 -0.10
C GLY A 156 6.09 -1.09 -1.06
N VAL A 157 6.84 -0.57 -2.03
CA VAL A 157 6.33 0.25 -3.14
C VAL A 157 6.17 -0.63 -4.37
N THR A 158 5.02 -0.53 -5.04
CA THR A 158 4.70 -1.29 -6.25
C THR A 158 4.35 -0.35 -7.40
N VAL A 159 5.04 -0.50 -8.52
CA VAL A 159 4.74 0.15 -9.80
C VAL A 159 4.40 -0.94 -10.81
N VAL A 160 3.31 -0.79 -11.54
CA VAL A 160 2.92 -1.71 -12.62
C VAL A 160 3.13 -1.01 -13.96
N LEU A 161 4.05 -1.51 -14.75
CA LEU A 161 4.30 -1.03 -16.10
C LEU A 161 3.40 -1.76 -17.09
N VAL A 162 2.79 -1.00 -18.01
CA VAL A 162 1.93 -1.53 -19.08
C VAL A 162 2.48 -1.07 -20.41
N GLY A 163 2.99 -2.01 -21.19
CA GLY A 163 3.52 -1.79 -22.53
C GLY A 163 2.47 -1.92 -23.64
N PRO A 164 2.84 -1.52 -24.88
CA PRO A 164 1.97 -1.63 -26.05
C PRO A 164 1.65 -3.08 -26.42
N GLY A 165 0.71 -3.28 -27.35
CA GLY A 165 0.32 -4.59 -27.88
C GLY A 165 -1.11 -5.03 -27.53
N ASP A 166 -1.90 -4.17 -26.89
CA ASP A 166 -3.36 -4.30 -26.83
C ASP A 166 -3.97 -3.01 -27.39
N PRO A 167 -4.99 -3.09 -28.27
CA PRO A 167 -5.55 -1.91 -28.94
C PRO A 167 -5.98 -0.78 -27.99
N SER A 168 -6.48 -1.11 -26.79
CA SER A 168 -6.90 -0.10 -25.81
C SER A 168 -5.72 0.58 -25.14
N VAL A 169 -4.63 -0.15 -24.88
CA VAL A 169 -3.38 0.44 -24.37
C VAL A 169 -2.71 1.28 -25.45
N ASP A 170 -2.66 0.80 -26.68
CA ASP A 170 -2.06 1.51 -27.80
C ASP A 170 -2.80 2.82 -28.09
N ALA A 171 -4.14 2.80 -28.06
CA ALA A 171 -4.96 4.01 -28.16
C ALA A 171 -4.71 4.98 -27.00
N HIS A 172 -4.60 4.49 -25.77
CA HIS A 172 -4.28 5.32 -24.61
C HIS A 172 -2.92 6.00 -24.76
N LEU A 173 -1.88 5.24 -25.14
CA LEU A 173 -0.53 5.75 -25.39
C LEU A 173 -0.49 6.75 -26.54
N ALA A 174 -1.27 6.53 -27.60
CA ALA A 174 -1.36 7.48 -28.72
C ALA A 174 -2.00 8.81 -28.29
N ALA A 175 -3.00 8.77 -27.42
CA ALA A 175 -3.71 9.95 -26.94
C ALA A 175 -2.96 10.71 -25.83
N HIS A 176 -2.29 10.01 -24.92
CA HIS A 176 -1.74 10.61 -23.69
C HIS A 176 -0.22 10.48 -23.55
N GLY A 177 0.45 9.68 -24.39
CA GLY A 177 1.85 9.34 -24.24
C GLY A 177 2.10 8.39 -23.07
N SER A 178 3.37 8.27 -22.66
CA SER A 178 3.73 7.50 -21.46
C SER A 178 3.46 8.30 -20.19
N GLY A 179 2.94 7.67 -19.15
CA GLY A 179 2.59 8.34 -17.91
C GLY A 179 1.84 7.47 -16.91
N VAL A 180 1.60 8.03 -15.73
CA VAL A 180 0.72 7.39 -14.72
C VAL A 180 -0.68 7.33 -15.31
N GLN A 181 -1.22 6.11 -15.42
CA GLN A 181 -2.57 5.90 -15.90
C GLN A 181 -3.57 5.90 -14.74
N HIS A 182 -3.26 5.24 -13.62
CA HIS A 182 -4.03 5.39 -12.40
C HIS A 182 -3.19 5.15 -11.14
N ILE A 183 -3.70 5.65 -10.01
CA ILE A 183 -3.19 5.39 -8.67
C ILE A 183 -4.23 4.57 -7.92
N ALA A 184 -3.84 3.42 -7.39
CA ALA A 184 -4.73 2.57 -6.62
C ALA A 184 -4.53 2.76 -5.11
N ILE A 185 -5.64 2.90 -4.39
CA ILE A 185 -5.69 3.02 -2.94
C ILE A 185 -6.23 1.71 -2.37
N GLU A 186 -5.49 1.08 -1.48
CA GLU A 186 -5.99 -0.07 -0.73
C GLU A 186 -7.05 0.39 0.27
N VAL A 187 -8.18 -0.31 0.29
CA VAL A 187 -9.32 -0.02 1.16
C VAL A 187 -9.81 -1.30 1.83
N LEU A 188 -10.36 -1.17 3.05
CA LEU A 188 -10.89 -2.32 3.80
C LEU A 188 -12.11 -2.98 3.12
N ASN A 189 -12.85 -2.22 2.31
CA ASN A 189 -14.05 -2.69 1.63
C ASN A 189 -14.33 -1.82 0.39
N ALA A 190 -14.29 -2.41 -0.81
CA ALA A 190 -14.48 -1.64 -2.05
C ALA A 190 -15.95 -1.23 -2.25
N GLY A 191 -16.90 -2.08 -1.84
CA GLY A 191 -18.34 -1.79 -1.93
C GLY A 191 -18.76 -0.59 -1.08
N PHE A 192 -18.22 -0.47 0.14
CA PHE A 192 -18.43 0.71 1.00
C PHE A 192 -17.90 1.99 0.34
N VAL A 193 -16.73 1.92 -0.29
CA VAL A 193 -16.16 3.07 -1.02
C VAL A 193 -17.03 3.44 -2.22
N GLN A 194 -17.51 2.46 -3.00
CA GLN A 194 -18.44 2.73 -4.10
C GLN A 194 -19.68 3.48 -3.61
N GLN A 195 -20.28 3.06 -2.49
CA GLN A 195 -21.44 3.75 -1.90
C GLN A 195 -21.11 5.19 -1.50
N ALA A 196 -19.99 5.39 -0.79
CA ALA A 196 -19.55 6.72 -0.39
C ALA A 196 -19.26 7.65 -1.59
N LEU A 197 -18.67 7.12 -2.66
CA LEU A 197 -18.42 7.87 -3.90
C LEU A 197 -19.75 8.22 -4.59
N ALA A 198 -20.73 7.32 -4.61
CA ALA A 198 -22.05 7.58 -5.17
C ALA A 198 -22.79 8.68 -4.39
N GLU A 199 -22.75 8.66 -3.06
CA GLU A 199 -23.33 9.72 -2.20
C GLU A 199 -22.67 11.08 -2.45
N ALA A 200 -21.35 11.08 -2.65
CA ALA A 200 -20.58 12.27 -3.03
C ALA A 200 -20.73 12.65 -4.52
N LYS A 201 -21.50 11.90 -5.31
CA LYS A 201 -21.71 12.09 -6.76
C LYS A 201 -20.41 12.06 -7.58
N VAL A 202 -19.44 11.27 -7.14
CA VAL A 202 -18.19 11.06 -7.86
C VAL A 202 -18.46 10.09 -9.02
N PRO A 203 -18.17 10.48 -10.28
CA PRO A 203 -18.39 9.62 -11.43
C PRO A 203 -17.44 8.42 -11.44
N LEU A 204 -18.01 7.22 -11.62
CA LEU A 204 -17.29 5.96 -11.69
C LEU A 204 -17.15 5.49 -13.14
N LEU A 205 -16.02 4.87 -13.44
CA LEU A 205 -15.82 4.15 -14.70
C LEU A 205 -16.43 2.75 -14.65
N THR A 206 -16.34 2.10 -13.49
CA THR A 206 -16.82 0.74 -13.28
C THR A 206 -17.59 0.65 -11.97
N ASP A 207 -18.51 -0.30 -11.88
CA ASP A 207 -18.92 -0.84 -10.57
C ASP A 207 -17.77 -1.65 -9.95
N VAL A 208 -17.98 -2.18 -8.73
CA VAL A 208 -17.05 -3.13 -8.11
C VAL A 208 -16.88 -4.35 -9.01
N ILE A 209 -15.64 -4.58 -9.44
CA ILE A 209 -15.19 -5.74 -10.18
C ILE A 209 -14.49 -6.67 -9.20
N VAL A 210 -14.82 -7.96 -9.23
CA VAL A 210 -14.14 -8.99 -8.45
C VAL A 210 -13.34 -9.88 -9.40
N ASP A 211 -12.05 -10.03 -9.14
CA ASP A 211 -11.19 -10.91 -9.93
C ASP A 211 -11.20 -12.36 -9.44
N ALA A 212 -10.44 -13.23 -10.13
CA ALA A 212 -10.35 -14.65 -9.80
C ALA A 212 -9.68 -14.93 -8.45
N ASP A 213 -8.90 -13.98 -7.93
CA ASP A 213 -8.19 -14.08 -6.66
C ASP A 213 -8.98 -13.44 -5.50
N GLY A 214 -10.17 -12.87 -5.77
CA GLY A 214 -11.02 -12.23 -4.78
C GLY A 214 -10.66 -10.77 -4.50
N HIS A 215 -9.86 -10.13 -5.33
CA HIS A 215 -9.66 -8.69 -5.25
C HIS A 215 -10.92 -7.96 -5.72
N GLU A 216 -11.44 -7.07 -4.89
CA GLU A 216 -12.53 -6.17 -5.25
C GLU A 216 -11.93 -4.83 -5.69
N GLN A 217 -12.32 -4.33 -6.86
CA GLN A 217 -11.77 -3.09 -7.42
C GLN A 217 -12.87 -2.18 -7.96
N VAL A 218 -12.76 -0.87 -7.70
CA VAL A 218 -13.63 0.16 -8.29
C VAL A 218 -12.79 1.32 -8.77
N PHE A 219 -13.13 1.88 -9.93
CA PHE A 219 -12.36 2.96 -10.55
C PHE A 219 -13.23 4.18 -10.78
N THR A 220 -12.70 5.36 -10.46
CA THR A 220 -13.30 6.63 -10.90
C THR A 220 -13.10 6.80 -12.39
N VAL A 221 -13.83 7.73 -13.01
CA VAL A 221 -13.38 8.28 -14.30
C VAL A 221 -12.07 9.06 -14.12
N LEU A 222 -11.38 9.35 -15.23
CA LEU A 222 -10.26 10.30 -15.22
C LEU A 222 -10.77 11.67 -14.81
N ASP A 223 -10.23 12.26 -13.75
CA ASP A 223 -10.53 13.64 -13.40
C ASP A 223 -9.78 14.58 -14.36
N PRO A 224 -10.47 15.38 -15.18
CA PRO A 224 -9.81 16.27 -16.15
C PRO A 224 -9.01 17.39 -15.48
N SER A 225 -9.31 17.71 -14.23
CA SER A 225 -8.65 18.81 -13.51
C SER A 225 -7.27 18.42 -13.01
N THR A 226 -7.14 17.21 -12.46
CA THR A 226 -5.87 16.67 -11.96
C THR A 226 -5.14 15.80 -12.99
N GLY A 227 -5.84 15.30 -14.01
CA GLY A 227 -5.30 14.30 -14.94
C GLY A 227 -5.08 12.94 -14.29
N VAL A 228 -5.69 12.67 -13.12
CA VAL A 228 -5.49 11.45 -12.34
C VAL A 228 -6.78 10.63 -12.34
N GLN A 229 -6.64 9.33 -12.58
CA GLN A 229 -7.66 8.35 -12.29
C GLN A 229 -7.33 7.64 -10.98
N LEU A 230 -8.32 7.47 -10.10
CA LEU A 230 -8.17 6.73 -8.86
C LEU A 230 -8.84 5.36 -8.98
N GLY A 231 -8.11 4.33 -8.53
CA GLY A 231 -8.65 3.01 -8.25
C GLY A 231 -8.73 2.78 -6.75
N PHE A 232 -9.72 2.02 -6.30
CA PHE A 232 -9.81 1.54 -4.93
C PHE A 232 -9.85 0.02 -4.96
N ILE A 233 -8.97 -0.62 -4.19
CA ILE A 233 -8.81 -2.07 -4.17
C ILE A 233 -8.94 -2.61 -2.75
N SER A 234 -9.80 -3.61 -2.56
CA SER A 234 -9.80 -4.45 -1.36
C SER A 234 -9.20 -5.79 -1.70
N ARG A 235 -8.19 -6.22 -0.94
CA ARG A 235 -7.55 -7.52 -1.13
C ARG A 235 -8.09 -8.51 -0.11
N THR A 236 -9.03 -9.36 -0.54
CA THR A 236 -9.56 -10.44 0.31
C THR A 236 -8.76 -11.73 0.06
N GLY A 237 -8.39 -12.46 1.11
CA GLY A 237 -7.64 -13.71 1.00
C GLY A 237 -6.12 -13.55 1.03
N HIS A 238 -5.40 -14.31 0.20
CA HIS A 238 -3.94 -14.27 0.15
C HIS A 238 -3.46 -13.03 -0.59
N ARG A 239 -2.35 -12.43 -0.14
CA ARG A 239 -1.71 -11.28 -0.80
C ARG A 239 -1.04 -11.69 -2.12
N VAL A 240 -1.86 -11.98 -3.13
CA VAL A 240 -1.40 -12.26 -4.49
C VAL A 240 -1.06 -10.97 -5.23
N PRO A 241 0.01 -10.95 -6.05
CA PRO A 241 0.32 -9.81 -6.89
C PRO A 241 -0.82 -9.45 -7.85
N ILE A 242 -0.75 -8.24 -8.40
CA ILE A 242 -1.74 -7.79 -9.38
C ILE A 242 -1.65 -8.64 -10.64
N SER A 243 -2.81 -9.15 -11.05
CA SER A 243 -2.99 -9.86 -12.30
C SER A 243 -2.92 -8.90 -13.48
N GLY A 244 -2.08 -9.22 -14.48
CA GLY A 244 -2.05 -8.48 -15.74
C GLY A 244 -3.40 -8.44 -16.46
N HIS A 245 -4.23 -9.47 -16.29
CA HIS A 245 -5.59 -9.50 -16.86
C HIS A 245 -6.49 -8.39 -16.30
N ASN A 246 -6.40 -8.06 -15.01
CA ASN A 246 -7.22 -7.00 -14.41
C ASN A 246 -6.82 -5.63 -14.95
N VAL A 247 -5.51 -5.41 -15.06
CA VAL A 247 -4.97 -4.18 -15.63
C VAL A 247 -5.45 -4.03 -17.08
N ARG A 248 -5.41 -5.09 -17.90
CA ARG A 248 -5.98 -5.08 -19.26
C ARG A 248 -7.47 -4.78 -19.26
N ALA A 249 -8.24 -5.40 -18.37
CA ALA A 249 -9.68 -5.22 -18.30
C ALA A 249 -10.04 -3.73 -18.07
N LEU A 250 -9.25 -3.01 -17.26
CA LEU A 250 -9.42 -1.58 -17.05
C LEU A 250 -9.19 -0.76 -18.33
N PHE A 251 -8.10 -1.01 -19.07
CA PHE A 251 -7.86 -0.31 -20.34
C PHE A 251 -8.99 -0.56 -21.35
N ARG A 252 -9.53 -1.78 -21.40
CA ARG A 252 -10.67 -2.10 -22.27
C ARG A 252 -11.97 -1.42 -21.81
N ALA A 253 -12.15 -1.22 -20.51
CA ALA A 253 -13.28 -0.46 -19.98
C ALA A 253 -13.19 1.03 -20.34
N LEU A 254 -11.98 1.61 -20.36
CA LEU A 254 -11.73 2.99 -20.79
C LEU A 254 -11.97 3.24 -22.29
N ALA A 255 -11.89 2.20 -23.12
CA ALA A 255 -12.06 2.31 -24.57
C ALA A 255 -13.53 2.23 -25.03
N LYS A 256 -14.48 2.04 -24.10
CA LYS A 256 -15.93 2.01 -24.38
C LYS A 256 -16.55 3.38 -24.16
#